data_AF-A0A1R4H831-F1
#
_entry.id   AF-A0A1R4H831-F1
#
_cell.length_a   1.000
_cell.length_b   1.000
_cell.length_c   1.000
_cell.angle_alpha   90.00
_cell.angle_beta   90.00
_cell.angle_gamma   90.00
#
_symmetry.space_group_name_H-M   'P 1'
#
loop_
_entity.id
_entity.type
_entity.pdbx_description
1 polymer ?
#
loop_
_entity_poly.entity_id
_entity_poly.type
_entity_poly.pdbx_seq_one_letter_code
_entity_poly.pdbx_strand_id
1 'polypeptide(L)'
;MPTEPITNTLGYYGKVPTQGDFISKGLPRSFIEPWDIWLQEAIFTSQRQLGQQWLGYYLTSPIYHFVLSPGICGDTGWLGVVIPSVDKIGRYYPMTISLMIDATINPFVTLQKQQWFARLEQLALSCLHENYSLDVFNQAIAQLQQEPIGHFVNTPSSMQKLYSQTYHSAWHLSINGEDRLTGLFASMLDSVLKEQCFAYSLWLTQGSEVVQPSFLFAEGLPPFKGMAALFDGNWQQWGWQDNRYPILRGSNNGTDKNP
;
A
#
# COMPACT_ATOMS: atom_id res chain seq x y z
N MET A 1 -3.82 25.94 17.70
CA MET A 1 -5.06 25.32 17.19
C MET A 1 -5.24 24.03 17.95
N PRO A 2 -6.39 23.74 18.56
CA PRO A 2 -6.66 22.39 19.05
C PRO A 2 -6.76 21.49 17.82
N THR A 3 -5.89 20.49 17.71
CA THR A 3 -6.00 19.43 16.70
C THR A 3 -7.26 18.64 17.03
N GLU A 4 -8.31 18.79 16.21
CA GLU A 4 -9.43 17.86 16.26
C GLU A 4 -8.88 16.42 16.11
N PRO A 5 -9.36 15.45 16.88
CA PRO A 5 -8.92 14.07 16.72
C PRO A 5 -9.23 13.63 15.30
N ILE A 6 -8.20 13.30 14.53
CA ILE A 6 -8.35 12.73 13.19
C ILE A 6 -9.23 11.50 13.36
N THR A 7 -10.45 11.58 12.84
CA THR A 7 -11.37 10.45 12.89
C THR A 7 -10.97 9.53 11.76
N ASN A 8 -10.43 8.35 12.07
CA ASN A 8 -10.08 7.33 11.08
C ASN A 8 -11.33 7.06 10.22
N THR A 9 -11.30 7.55 8.98
CA THR A 9 -12.44 7.47 8.08
C THR A 9 -12.19 6.36 7.08
N LEU A 10 -13.08 5.36 7.09
CA LEU A 10 -13.07 4.24 6.15
C LEU A 10 -13.97 4.61 4.96
N GLY A 11 -13.45 4.47 3.77
CA GLY A 11 -14.18 4.78 2.55
C GLY A 11 -13.78 3.87 1.40
N TYR A 12 -14.43 4.08 0.26
CA TYR A 12 -14.16 3.33 -0.96
C TYR A 12 -14.24 4.21 -2.19
N TYR A 13 -13.56 3.77 -3.24
CA TYR A 13 -13.59 4.37 -4.57
C TYR A 13 -13.32 3.29 -5.63
N GLY A 14 -14.08 3.28 -6.71
CA GLY A 14 -13.84 2.39 -7.84
C GLY A 14 -15.13 1.97 -8.54
N LYS A 15 -15.08 0.82 -9.21
CA LYS A 15 -16.22 0.24 -9.95
C LYS A 15 -16.72 -1.05 -9.30
N VAL A 16 -18.00 -1.33 -9.50
CA VAL A 16 -18.65 -2.57 -9.06
C VAL A 16 -19.60 -3.08 -10.15
N PRO A 17 -19.81 -4.40 -10.28
CA PRO A 17 -20.55 -4.98 -11.41
C PRO A 17 -22.00 -4.51 -11.54
N THR A 18 -22.59 -4.01 -10.46
CA THR A 18 -24.01 -3.59 -10.42
C THR A 18 -24.23 -2.14 -10.84
N GLN A 19 -23.18 -1.31 -10.86
CA GLN A 19 -23.27 0.12 -11.12
C GLN A 19 -22.68 0.46 -12.49
N GLY A 20 -23.28 1.42 -13.17
CA GLY A 20 -22.80 1.88 -14.49
C GLY A 20 -21.57 2.77 -14.38
N ASP A 21 -21.44 3.54 -13.31
CA ASP A 21 -20.37 4.52 -13.09
C ASP A 21 -19.58 4.23 -11.80
N PHE A 22 -18.58 5.06 -11.52
CA PHE A 22 -17.79 4.99 -10.30
C PHE A 22 -18.67 5.19 -9.07
N ILE A 23 -18.37 4.43 -8.02
CA ILE A 23 -18.90 4.66 -6.68
C ILE A 23 -17.81 5.24 -5.78
N SER A 24 -18.20 6.14 -4.88
CA SER A 24 -17.29 6.79 -3.95
C SER A 24 -18.01 7.17 -2.66
N LYS A 25 -17.38 6.91 -1.52
CA LYS A 25 -17.88 7.36 -0.21
C LYS A 25 -16.75 7.40 0.80
N GLY A 26 -16.73 8.43 1.65
CA GLY A 26 -15.83 8.51 2.82
C GLY A 26 -14.38 8.86 2.51
N LEU A 27 -13.96 8.83 1.24
CA LEU A 27 -12.60 9.22 0.85
C LEU A 27 -12.56 10.69 0.41
N PRO A 28 -11.64 11.51 0.95
CA PRO A 28 -11.49 12.90 0.55
C PRO A 28 -10.84 13.00 -0.83
N ARG A 29 -11.01 14.16 -1.47
CA ARG A 29 -10.42 14.46 -2.77
C ARG A 29 -8.89 14.34 -2.77
N SER A 30 -8.24 14.69 -1.66
CA SER A 30 -6.79 14.54 -1.46
C SER A 30 -6.29 13.10 -1.56
N PHE A 31 -7.16 12.12 -1.33
CA PHE A 31 -6.87 10.71 -1.60
C PHE A 31 -7.27 10.33 -3.03
N ILE A 32 -8.51 10.63 -3.42
CA ILE A 32 -9.09 10.11 -4.67
C ILE A 32 -8.30 10.60 -5.89
N GLU A 33 -7.90 11.87 -5.97
CA GLU A 33 -7.26 12.41 -7.17
C GLU A 33 -5.91 11.76 -7.51
N PRO A 34 -4.90 11.76 -6.62
CA PRO A 34 -3.63 11.11 -6.95
C PRO A 34 -3.79 9.60 -7.13
N TRP A 35 -4.69 8.98 -6.38
CA TRP A 35 -4.97 7.55 -6.47
C TRP A 35 -5.59 7.15 -7.81
N ASP A 36 -6.61 7.88 -8.27
CA ASP A 36 -7.29 7.63 -9.54
C ASP A 36 -6.35 7.87 -10.73
N ILE A 37 -5.56 8.95 -10.70
CA ILE A 37 -4.54 9.22 -11.73
C ILE A 37 -3.57 8.04 -11.84
N TRP A 38 -3.06 7.55 -10.71
CA TRP A 38 -2.16 6.41 -10.70
C TRP A 38 -2.84 5.12 -11.18
N LEU A 39 -4.06 4.82 -10.72
CA LEU A 39 -4.79 3.62 -11.13
C LEU A 39 -5.14 3.61 -12.63
N GLN A 40 -5.56 4.74 -13.20
CA GLN A 40 -5.83 4.84 -14.62
C GLN A 40 -4.58 4.54 -15.45
N GLU A 41 -3.44 5.13 -15.08
CA GLU A 41 -2.18 4.89 -15.77
C GLU A 41 -1.65 3.47 -15.54
N ALA A 42 -1.88 2.89 -14.35
CA ALA A 42 -1.55 1.49 -14.05
C ALA A 42 -2.32 0.51 -14.94
N ILE A 43 -3.64 0.73 -15.10
CA ILE A 43 -4.48 -0.07 -15.99
C ILE A 43 -4.06 0.11 -17.45
N PHE A 44 -3.88 1.36 -17.89
CA PHE A 44 -3.46 1.65 -19.26
C PHE A 44 -2.09 1.03 -19.59
N THR A 45 -1.11 1.20 -18.71
CA THR A 45 0.24 0.66 -18.93
C THR A 45 0.27 -0.86 -18.88
N SER A 46 -0.42 -1.49 -17.92
CA SER A 46 -0.48 -2.96 -17.85
C SER A 46 -1.17 -3.56 -19.09
N GLN A 47 -2.22 -2.92 -19.63
CA GLN A 47 -2.85 -3.33 -20.89
C GLN A 47 -1.85 -3.34 -22.04
N ARG A 48 -1.02 -2.29 -22.16
CA ARG A 48 0.00 -2.21 -23.21
C ARG A 48 1.10 -3.25 -23.03
N GLN A 49 1.49 -3.51 -21.79
CA GLN A 49 2.57 -4.44 -21.45
C GLN A 49 2.17 -5.91 -21.66
N LEU A 50 0.95 -6.29 -21.26
CA LEU A 50 0.45 -7.67 -21.32
C LEU A 50 -0.33 -7.98 -22.60
N GLY A 51 -0.73 -6.95 -23.37
CA GLY A 51 -1.41 -7.12 -24.65
C GLY A 51 -2.68 -7.97 -24.54
N GLN A 52 -2.80 -8.98 -25.41
CA GLN A 52 -3.98 -9.85 -25.47
C GLN A 52 -4.20 -10.68 -24.19
N GLN A 53 -3.14 -10.92 -23.40
CA GLN A 53 -3.22 -11.70 -22.16
C GLN A 53 -3.71 -10.86 -20.98
N TRP A 54 -3.75 -9.53 -21.12
CA TRP A 54 -4.07 -8.61 -20.03
C TRP A 54 -5.37 -8.96 -19.33
N LEU A 55 -6.43 -9.24 -20.09
CA LEU A 55 -7.74 -9.49 -19.50
C LEU A 55 -7.75 -10.75 -18.62
N GLY A 56 -7.06 -11.81 -19.06
CA GLY A 56 -6.92 -13.03 -18.26
C GLY A 56 -6.22 -12.73 -16.93
N TYR A 57 -5.06 -12.05 -17.01
CA TYR A 57 -4.31 -11.68 -15.81
C TYR A 57 -5.03 -10.68 -14.91
N TYR A 58 -5.80 -9.74 -15.46
CA TYR A 58 -6.60 -8.79 -14.69
C TYR A 58 -7.68 -9.49 -13.86
N LEU A 59 -8.43 -10.40 -14.49
CA LEU A 59 -9.53 -11.10 -13.82
C LEU A 59 -9.05 -12.06 -12.73
N THR A 60 -7.83 -12.57 -12.85
CA THR A 60 -7.19 -13.45 -11.85
C THR A 60 -6.08 -12.76 -11.07
N SER A 61 -5.98 -11.43 -11.13
CA SER A 61 -4.96 -10.69 -10.40
C SER A 61 -5.25 -10.79 -8.91
N PRO A 62 -4.21 -10.84 -8.07
CA PRO A 62 -4.42 -11.04 -6.66
C PRO A 62 -4.97 -9.79 -5.98
N ILE A 63 -5.41 -9.94 -4.74
CA ILE A 63 -5.78 -8.82 -3.89
C ILE A 63 -4.50 -8.24 -3.29
N TYR A 64 -4.39 -6.92 -3.33
CA TYR A 64 -3.27 -6.21 -2.73
C TYR A 64 -3.73 -5.43 -1.51
N HIS A 65 -3.15 -5.77 -0.36
CA HIS A 65 -3.18 -4.93 0.83
C HIS A 65 -2.10 -3.87 0.68
N PHE A 66 -2.41 -2.63 1.00
CA PHE A 66 -1.44 -1.54 0.92
C PHE A 66 -1.40 -0.71 2.19
N VAL A 67 -0.25 -0.10 2.43
CA VAL A 67 -0.07 1.00 3.38
C VAL A 67 0.75 2.10 2.68
N LEU A 68 0.22 3.32 2.67
CA LEU A 68 0.86 4.51 2.11
C LEU A 68 1.36 5.39 3.25
N SER A 69 2.63 5.80 3.19
CA SER A 69 3.12 6.86 4.07
C SER A 69 2.47 8.20 3.70
N PRO A 70 2.47 9.18 4.63
CA PRO A 70 2.21 10.58 4.29
C PRO A 70 3.04 11.03 3.08
N GLY A 71 2.45 11.90 2.25
CA GLY A 71 3.07 12.45 1.04
C GLY A 71 2.66 11.79 -0.27
N ILE A 72 2.01 10.62 -0.24
CA ILE A 72 1.47 9.95 -1.45
C ILE A 72 0.08 10.47 -1.80
N CYS A 73 -0.86 10.33 -0.86
CA CYS A 73 -2.27 10.69 -1.03
C CYS A 73 -2.66 11.77 0.00
N GLY A 74 -1.95 12.92 -0.05
CA GLY A 74 -2.05 13.98 0.94
C GLY A 74 -1.04 13.86 2.08
N ASP A 75 -1.30 14.53 3.20
CA ASP A 75 -0.42 14.63 4.38
C ASP A 75 -0.70 13.58 5.46
N THR A 76 -1.70 12.72 5.25
CA THR A 76 -2.04 11.60 6.12
C THR A 76 -1.52 10.27 5.57
N GLY A 77 -1.42 9.27 6.44
CA GLY A 77 -1.19 7.91 6.01
C GLY A 77 -2.49 7.24 5.58
N TRP A 78 -2.35 6.18 4.79
CA TRP A 78 -3.50 5.38 4.34
C TRP A 78 -3.18 3.91 4.44
N LEU A 79 -4.17 3.08 4.74
CA LEU A 79 -4.10 1.65 4.46
C LEU A 79 -5.36 1.17 3.77
N GLY A 80 -5.30 0.06 3.08
CA GLY A 80 -6.48 -0.45 2.40
C GLY A 80 -6.24 -1.70 1.58
N VAL A 81 -7.27 -2.07 0.84
CA VAL A 81 -7.19 -3.13 -0.17
C VAL A 81 -7.60 -2.59 -1.52
N VAL A 82 -6.96 -3.11 -2.56
CA VAL A 82 -7.39 -2.94 -3.94
C VAL A 82 -7.61 -4.32 -4.56
N ILE A 83 -8.75 -4.48 -5.24
CA ILE A 83 -9.15 -5.72 -5.92
C ILE A 83 -9.46 -5.43 -7.39
N PRO A 84 -9.27 -6.40 -8.31
CA PRO A 84 -9.80 -6.29 -9.67
C PRO A 84 -11.32 -6.18 -9.63
N SER A 85 -11.89 -5.34 -10.50
CA SER A 85 -13.34 -5.12 -10.58
C SER A 85 -13.74 -4.60 -11.96
N VAL A 86 -15.04 -4.46 -12.18
CA VAL A 86 -15.65 -4.05 -13.45
C VAL A 86 -16.96 -3.33 -13.16
N ASP A 87 -17.39 -2.43 -14.04
CA ASP A 87 -18.77 -1.91 -13.98
C ASP A 87 -19.78 -2.78 -14.74
N LYS A 88 -21.05 -2.43 -14.62
CA LYS A 88 -22.18 -3.08 -15.26
C LYS A 88 -22.07 -3.19 -16.79
N ILE A 89 -21.31 -2.31 -17.43
CA ILE A 89 -21.17 -2.28 -18.89
C ILE A 89 -19.83 -2.87 -19.36
N GLY A 90 -19.03 -3.46 -18.47
CA GLY A 90 -17.82 -4.19 -18.81
C GLY A 90 -16.54 -3.36 -18.88
N ARG A 91 -16.51 -2.12 -18.35
CA ARG A 91 -15.28 -1.32 -18.27
C ARG A 91 -14.52 -1.69 -17.00
N TYR A 92 -13.38 -2.35 -17.17
CA TYR A 92 -12.52 -2.79 -16.08
C TYR A 92 -11.85 -1.62 -15.36
N TYR A 93 -11.99 -1.59 -14.04
CA TYR A 93 -11.33 -0.63 -13.16
C TYR A 93 -11.37 -1.18 -11.72
N PRO A 94 -10.26 -1.12 -10.95
CA PRO A 94 -10.21 -1.71 -9.62
C PRO A 94 -11.20 -1.11 -8.61
N MET A 95 -11.56 -1.88 -7.60
CA MET A 95 -12.27 -1.38 -6.42
C MET A 95 -11.27 -1.21 -5.27
N THR A 96 -11.26 -0.03 -4.66
CA THR A 96 -10.41 0.29 -3.51
C THR A 96 -11.28 0.54 -2.28
N ILE A 97 -10.91 -0.06 -1.14
CA ILE A 97 -11.40 0.34 0.18
C ILE A 97 -10.20 0.80 1.00
N SER A 98 -10.26 2.00 1.59
CA SER A 98 -9.14 2.58 2.31
C SER A 98 -9.56 3.31 3.58
N LEU A 99 -8.69 3.25 4.58
CA LEU A 99 -8.81 3.93 5.85
C LEU A 99 -7.72 5.00 5.97
N MET A 100 -8.13 6.21 6.33
CA MET A 100 -7.21 7.27 6.75
C MET A 100 -6.60 6.93 8.11
N ILE A 101 -5.28 7.05 8.23
CA ILE A 101 -4.54 6.91 9.49
C ILE A 101 -3.70 8.14 9.77
N ASP A 102 -3.55 8.45 11.06
CA ASP A 102 -2.67 9.51 11.54
C ASP A 102 -1.22 9.28 11.05
N ALA A 103 -0.54 10.36 10.67
CA ALA A 103 0.82 10.34 10.13
C ALA A 103 1.88 9.78 11.11
N THR A 104 1.57 9.71 12.41
CA THR A 104 2.45 9.14 13.44
C THR A 104 2.43 7.61 13.49
N ILE A 105 1.42 6.99 12.86
CA ILE A 105 1.25 5.54 12.82
C ILE A 105 2.31 4.91 11.92
N ASN A 106 3.03 3.93 12.44
CA ASN A 106 4.09 3.25 11.69
C ASN A 106 3.53 2.31 10.59
N PRO A 107 3.91 2.48 9.31
CA PRO A 107 3.37 1.66 8.22
C PRO A 107 3.64 0.16 8.33
N PHE A 108 4.82 -0.25 8.83
CA PHE A 108 5.19 -1.66 8.95
C PHE A 108 4.40 -2.38 10.04
N VAL A 109 4.14 -1.71 11.17
CA VAL A 109 3.29 -2.25 12.24
C VAL A 109 1.84 -2.39 11.77
N THR A 110 1.37 -1.43 10.97
CA THR A 110 0.02 -1.45 10.41
C THR A 110 -0.18 -2.57 9.39
N LEU A 111 0.81 -2.84 8.54
CA LEU A 111 0.74 -3.95 7.59
C LEU A 111 0.63 -5.32 8.29
N GLN A 112 1.07 -5.45 9.54
CA GLN A 112 0.95 -6.68 10.32
C GLN A 112 -0.48 -6.96 10.83
N LYS A 113 -1.44 -6.05 10.64
CA LYS A 113 -2.84 -6.21 11.09
C LYS A 113 -3.65 -7.14 10.17
N GLN A 114 -3.14 -8.35 9.94
CA GLN A 114 -3.65 -9.32 8.97
C GLN A 114 -5.12 -9.70 9.19
N GLN A 115 -5.58 -9.79 10.45
CA GLN A 115 -6.99 -10.04 10.75
C GLN A 115 -7.92 -8.90 10.31
N TRP A 116 -7.45 -7.66 10.41
CA TRP A 116 -8.21 -6.51 9.93
C TRP A 116 -8.23 -6.46 8.40
N PHE A 117 -7.08 -6.68 7.76
CA PHE A 117 -7.01 -6.79 6.30
C PHE A 117 -7.87 -7.93 5.75
N ALA A 118 -7.89 -9.09 6.40
CA ALA A 118 -8.75 -10.21 5.98
C ALA A 118 -10.24 -9.85 6.01
N ARG A 119 -10.70 -9.10 7.02
CA ARG A 119 -12.08 -8.58 7.07
C ARG A 119 -12.33 -7.52 5.99
N LEU A 120 -11.37 -6.62 5.77
CA LEU A 120 -11.46 -5.62 4.72
C LEU A 120 -11.50 -6.25 3.32
N GLU A 121 -10.73 -7.30 3.10
CA GLU A 121 -10.69 -8.10 1.88
C GLU A 121 -12.02 -8.81 1.64
N GLN A 122 -12.57 -9.49 2.65
CA GLN A 122 -13.89 -10.11 2.56
C GLN A 122 -14.98 -9.09 2.20
N LEU A 123 -14.91 -7.89 2.78
CA LEU A 123 -15.80 -6.79 2.44
C LEU A 123 -15.60 -6.34 1.00
N ALA A 124 -14.36 -6.14 0.54
CA ALA A 124 -14.08 -5.77 -0.85
C ALA A 124 -14.62 -6.80 -1.83
N LEU A 125 -14.36 -8.09 -1.59
CA LEU A 125 -14.87 -9.19 -2.42
C LEU A 125 -16.40 -9.26 -2.46
N SER A 126 -17.08 -8.88 -1.38
CA SER A 126 -18.54 -8.89 -1.33
C SER A 126 -19.17 -7.92 -2.35
N CYS A 127 -18.41 -6.98 -2.92
CA CYS A 127 -18.90 -6.09 -3.97
C CYS A 127 -19.03 -6.77 -5.35
N LEU A 128 -18.37 -7.92 -5.53
CA LEU A 128 -18.35 -8.68 -6.78
C LEU A 128 -19.46 -9.74 -6.84
N HIS A 129 -20.17 -10.00 -5.74
CA HIS A 129 -21.22 -11.01 -5.67
C HIS A 129 -22.49 -10.57 -6.41
N GLU A 130 -23.23 -11.53 -7.00
CA GLU A 130 -24.48 -11.26 -7.73
C GLU A 130 -25.56 -10.58 -6.88
N ASN A 131 -25.58 -10.86 -5.57
CA ASN A 131 -26.54 -10.30 -4.62
C ASN A 131 -26.05 -9.00 -3.95
N TYR A 132 -25.07 -8.31 -4.55
CA TYR A 132 -24.54 -7.07 -4.01
C TYR A 132 -25.64 -6.01 -3.81
N SER A 133 -25.63 -5.41 -2.62
CA SER A 133 -26.43 -4.24 -2.26
C SER A 133 -25.54 -3.16 -1.68
N LEU A 134 -25.62 -1.96 -2.25
CA LEU A 134 -24.86 -0.80 -1.80
C LEU A 134 -25.20 -0.43 -0.35
N ASP A 135 -26.44 -0.64 0.09
CA ASP A 135 -26.86 -0.36 1.46
C ASP A 135 -26.24 -1.33 2.46
N VAL A 136 -26.24 -2.63 2.15
CA VAL A 136 -25.58 -3.67 2.98
C VAL A 136 -24.07 -3.42 3.03
N PHE A 137 -23.47 -3.07 1.89
CA PHE A 137 -22.05 -2.72 1.80
C PHE A 137 -21.71 -1.49 2.66
N ASN A 138 -22.54 -0.45 2.61
CA ASN A 138 -22.38 0.75 3.45
C ASN A 138 -22.51 0.45 4.94
N GLN A 139 -23.41 -0.46 5.34
CA GLN A 139 -23.54 -0.90 6.73
C GLN A 139 -22.29 -1.66 7.19
N ALA A 140 -21.75 -2.56 6.36
CA ALA A 140 -20.52 -3.29 6.68
C ALA A 140 -19.29 -2.37 6.78
N ILE A 141 -19.17 -1.35 5.92
CA ILE A 141 -18.14 -0.30 6.05
C ILE A 141 -18.27 0.41 7.41
N ALA A 142 -19.49 0.82 7.78
CA ALA A 142 -19.72 1.51 9.05
C ALA A 142 -19.37 0.63 10.26
N GLN A 143 -19.66 -0.67 10.21
CA GLN A 143 -19.30 -1.62 11.25
C GLN A 143 -17.78 -1.80 11.36
N LEU A 144 -17.10 -2.03 10.23
CA LEU A 144 -15.65 -2.24 10.19
C LEU A 144 -14.88 -1.00 10.66
N GLN A 145 -15.39 0.21 10.42
CA GLN A 145 -14.80 1.46 10.90
C GLN A 145 -14.80 1.57 12.43
N GLN A 146 -15.79 0.99 13.12
CA GLN A 146 -15.86 1.03 14.58
C GLN A 146 -14.91 0.04 15.24
N GLU A 147 -14.36 -0.90 14.48
CA GLU A 147 -13.47 -1.90 15.05
C GLU A 147 -12.12 -1.30 15.40
N PRO A 148 -11.58 -1.58 16.60
CA PRO A 148 -10.23 -1.18 16.93
C PRO A 148 -9.26 -1.96 16.05
N ILE A 149 -8.41 -1.25 15.31
CA ILE A 149 -7.32 -1.82 14.49
C ILE A 149 -6.14 -2.28 15.37
N GLY A 150 -6.36 -2.27 16.70
CA GLY A 150 -5.38 -2.48 17.75
C GLY A 150 -4.61 -1.21 18.05
N HIS A 151 -3.70 -1.28 19.02
CA HIS A 151 -2.76 -0.20 19.27
C HIS A 151 -1.84 -0.05 18.05
N PHE A 152 -1.86 1.13 17.46
CA PHE A 152 -0.79 1.57 16.59
C PHE A 152 0.40 1.92 17.46
N VAL A 153 1.57 1.37 17.13
CA VAL A 153 2.81 1.87 17.74
C VAL A 153 3.06 3.21 17.07
N ASN A 154 2.89 4.28 17.82
CA ASN A 154 3.27 5.59 17.36
C ASN A 154 4.78 5.61 17.20
N THR A 155 5.24 6.13 16.07
CA THR A 155 6.65 6.49 15.93
C THR A 155 6.94 7.49 17.06
N PRO A 156 7.93 7.24 17.94
CA PRO A 156 8.22 8.14 19.04
C PRO A 156 8.36 9.57 18.51
N SER A 157 7.53 10.48 19.03
CA SER A 157 7.45 11.89 18.60
C SER A 157 8.78 12.64 18.75
N SER A 158 9.74 12.07 19.48
CA SER A 158 11.13 12.52 19.55
C SER A 158 11.90 12.43 18.21
N MET A 159 11.45 11.61 17.26
CA MET A 159 12.05 11.51 15.91
C MET A 159 11.60 12.63 14.97
N GLN A 160 10.49 13.32 15.24
CA GLN A 160 9.96 14.41 14.40
C GLN A 160 10.76 15.72 14.49
N LYS A 161 11.85 15.78 15.27
CA LYS A 161 12.57 17.02 15.57
C LYS A 161 14.10 16.98 15.45
N LEU A 162 14.69 16.06 14.67
CA LEU A 162 16.13 16.10 14.39
C LEU A 162 16.44 16.41 12.92
N TYR A 163 16.06 17.62 12.49
CA TYR A 163 16.84 18.37 11.50
C TYR A 163 18.07 19.04 12.13
N SER A 164 18.53 18.56 13.31
CA SER A 164 19.75 19.04 13.94
C SER A 164 20.92 18.25 13.39
N GLN A 165 21.79 18.95 12.65
CA GLN A 165 23.15 18.57 12.26
C GLN A 165 23.63 17.27 12.92
N THR A 166 23.52 16.16 12.21
CA THR A 166 24.07 14.87 12.62
C THR A 166 25.58 14.94 12.53
N TYR A 167 26.24 15.03 13.68
CA TYR A 167 27.71 15.05 13.76
C TYR A 167 28.31 13.64 13.50
N HIS A 168 27.52 12.57 13.64
CA HIS A 168 27.97 11.17 13.58
C HIS A 168 26.87 10.23 13.07
N SER A 169 27.24 9.09 12.46
CA SER A 169 26.31 8.06 11.93
C SER A 169 25.77 7.09 13.01
N ALA A 170 25.64 7.53 14.26
CA ALA A 170 25.20 6.71 15.39
C ALA A 170 23.82 7.16 15.90
N TRP A 171 22.92 6.20 16.09
CA TRP A 171 21.52 6.45 16.47
C TRP A 171 21.26 5.89 17.87
N HIS A 172 20.47 6.60 18.66
CA HIS A 172 20.04 6.16 20.00
C HIS A 172 18.52 6.26 20.09
N LEU A 173 17.89 5.16 20.49
CA LEU A 173 16.45 5.10 20.76
C LEU A 173 16.27 4.68 22.21
N SER A 174 15.58 5.51 23.00
CA SER A 174 15.18 5.13 24.35
C SER A 174 14.11 4.05 24.27
N ILE A 175 14.34 2.92 24.94
CA ILE A 175 13.40 1.81 25.04
C ILE A 175 12.80 1.77 26.44
N ASN A 176 11.51 1.47 26.52
CA ASN A 176 10.81 1.13 27.75
C ASN A 176 10.75 -0.40 27.90
N GLY A 177 10.54 -0.90 29.12
CA GLY A 177 10.52 -2.35 29.40
C GLY A 177 9.42 -3.15 28.67
N GLU A 178 8.43 -2.48 28.10
CA GLU A 178 7.32 -3.09 27.35
C GLU A 178 7.53 -3.07 25.82
N ASP A 179 8.60 -2.41 25.34
CA ASP A 179 8.84 -2.29 23.90
C ASP A 179 9.29 -3.62 23.29
N ARG A 180 8.53 -4.09 22.30
CA ARG A 180 8.90 -5.27 21.53
C ARG A 180 9.93 -4.89 20.47
N LEU A 181 10.99 -5.69 20.33
CA LEU A 181 12.04 -5.51 19.30
C LEU A 181 11.45 -5.29 17.90
N THR A 182 10.38 -6.01 17.55
CA THR A 182 9.70 -5.86 16.25
C THR A 182 9.16 -4.44 16.02
N GLY A 183 8.60 -3.80 17.05
CA GLY A 183 8.11 -2.43 16.97
C GLY A 183 9.25 -1.40 16.88
N LEU A 184 10.36 -1.68 17.56
CA LEU A 184 11.57 -0.85 17.50
C LEU A 184 12.21 -0.90 16.11
N PHE A 185 12.37 -2.10 15.53
CA PHE A 185 12.90 -2.25 14.17
C PHE A 185 12.00 -1.61 13.12
N ALA A 186 10.67 -1.76 13.25
CA ALA A 186 9.70 -1.10 12.38
C ALA A 186 9.82 0.43 12.44
N SER A 187 10.00 1.00 13.64
CA SER A 187 10.17 2.43 13.84
C SER A 187 11.48 2.95 13.25
N MET A 188 12.58 2.20 13.43
CA MET A 188 13.87 2.51 12.84
C MET A 188 13.81 2.47 11.30
N LEU A 189 13.20 1.43 10.73
CA LEU A 189 13.08 1.28 9.28
C LEU A 189 12.21 2.38 8.65
N ASP A 190 11.05 2.70 9.23
CA ASP A 190 10.22 3.82 8.80
C ASP A 190 11.00 5.15 8.81
N SER A 191 11.81 5.37 9.83
CA SER A 191 12.61 6.59 9.94
C SER A 191 13.69 6.68 8.87
N VAL A 192 14.45 5.59 8.65
CA VAL A 192 15.45 5.52 7.58
C VAL A 192 14.80 5.72 6.21
N LEU A 193 13.62 5.14 5.97
CA LEU A 193 12.90 5.30 4.72
C LEU A 193 12.35 6.71 4.52
N LYS A 194 11.87 7.37 5.58
CA LYS A 194 11.45 8.79 5.52
C LYS A 194 12.62 9.75 5.27
N GLU A 195 13.84 9.40 5.65
CA GLU A 195 15.04 10.18 5.32
C GLU A 195 15.50 9.97 3.88
N GLN A 196 15.35 8.75 3.35
CA GLN A 196 15.83 8.37 2.01
C GLN A 196 14.81 8.64 0.90
N CYS A 197 13.52 8.55 1.22
CA CYS A 197 12.41 8.68 0.28
C CYS A 197 11.53 9.86 0.71
N PHE A 198 11.04 10.64 -0.26
CA PHE A 198 10.03 11.66 0.03
C PHE A 198 8.75 11.06 0.64
N ALA A 199 8.30 9.94 0.08
CA ALA A 199 7.21 9.12 0.59
C ALA A 199 7.38 7.69 0.05
N TYR A 200 6.75 6.69 0.70
CA TYR A 200 6.86 5.29 0.30
C TYR A 200 5.56 4.52 0.55
N SER A 201 5.38 3.42 -0.19
CA SER A 201 4.26 2.50 -0.01
C SER A 201 4.73 1.06 0.18
N LEU A 202 3.97 0.33 0.99
CA LEU A 202 4.14 -1.09 1.26
C LEU A 202 2.93 -1.83 0.69
N TRP A 203 3.18 -2.97 0.07
CA TRP A 203 2.13 -3.81 -0.50
C TRP A 203 2.35 -5.25 -0.07
N LEU A 204 1.26 -5.94 0.23
CA LEU A 204 1.26 -7.36 0.53
C LEU A 204 0.17 -8.03 -0.28
N THR A 205 0.46 -9.20 -0.80
CA THR A 205 -0.54 -10.07 -1.40
C THR A 205 -0.35 -11.50 -0.95
N GLN A 206 -1.45 -12.22 -0.74
CA GLN A 206 -1.45 -13.68 -0.56
C GLN A 206 -1.34 -14.42 -1.90
N GLY A 207 -1.22 -13.69 -3.02
CA GLY A 207 -1.05 -14.24 -4.35
C GLY A 207 -2.38 -14.56 -5.04
N SER A 208 -2.26 -15.17 -6.21
CA SER A 208 -3.32 -15.71 -7.04
C SER A 208 -2.82 -16.99 -7.70
N GLU A 209 -3.52 -17.47 -8.73
CA GLU A 209 -3.08 -18.64 -9.51
C GLU A 209 -1.69 -18.43 -10.17
N VAL A 210 -1.38 -17.19 -10.56
CA VAL A 210 -0.15 -16.85 -11.30
C VAL A 210 0.83 -16.00 -10.49
N VAL A 211 0.32 -15.16 -9.56
CA VAL A 211 1.16 -14.31 -8.71
C VAL A 211 1.43 -15.03 -7.39
N GLN A 212 2.69 -15.23 -7.04
CA GLN A 212 3.05 -15.81 -5.74
C GLN A 212 2.77 -14.82 -4.58
N PRO A 213 2.53 -15.31 -3.34
CA PRO A 213 2.50 -14.45 -2.17
C PRO A 213 3.74 -13.55 -2.11
N SER A 214 3.55 -12.24 -2.02
CA SER A 214 4.62 -11.27 -2.23
C SER A 214 4.47 -10.05 -1.34
N PHE A 215 5.61 -9.51 -0.90
CA PHE A 215 5.72 -8.20 -0.26
C PHE A 215 6.45 -7.25 -1.20
N LEU A 216 5.90 -6.06 -1.41
CA LEU A 216 6.48 -5.03 -2.28
C LEU A 216 6.75 -3.76 -1.50
N PHE A 217 7.84 -3.11 -1.83
CA PHE A 217 8.18 -1.76 -1.40
C PHE A 217 8.32 -0.87 -2.64
N ALA A 218 7.76 0.33 -2.58
CA ALA A 218 7.96 1.36 -3.59
C ALA A 218 8.25 2.72 -2.94
N GLU A 219 9.20 3.46 -3.50
CA GLU A 219 9.29 4.90 -3.28
C GLU A 219 8.13 5.57 -4.04
N GLY A 220 7.21 6.20 -3.31
CA GLY A 220 5.90 6.58 -3.83
C GLY A 220 5.01 5.36 -4.09
N LEU A 221 4.31 5.33 -5.22
CA LEU A 221 3.47 4.22 -5.68
C LEU A 221 4.24 3.29 -6.64
N PRO A 222 3.81 2.03 -6.84
CA PRO A 222 4.43 1.12 -7.79
C PRO A 222 4.63 1.75 -9.17
N PRO A 223 5.84 1.64 -9.76
CA PRO A 223 6.19 2.35 -10.98
C PRO A 223 5.54 1.72 -12.22
N PHE A 224 5.11 2.55 -13.17
CA PHE A 224 4.42 2.08 -14.38
C PHE A 224 5.26 1.13 -15.23
N LYS A 225 6.58 1.36 -15.35
CA LYS A 225 7.47 0.50 -16.14
C LYS A 225 7.45 -0.96 -15.70
N GLY A 226 7.13 -1.25 -14.44
CA GLY A 226 7.05 -2.60 -13.89
C GLY A 226 5.62 -3.08 -13.61
N MET A 227 4.59 -2.37 -14.07
CA MET A 227 3.22 -2.55 -13.59
C MET A 227 2.65 -3.94 -13.88
N ALA A 228 2.96 -4.53 -15.04
CA ALA A 228 2.49 -5.86 -15.43
C ALA A 228 2.85 -6.97 -14.42
N ALA A 229 3.94 -6.82 -13.65
CA ALA A 229 4.31 -7.79 -12.61
C ALA A 229 3.26 -7.96 -11.52
N LEU A 230 2.46 -6.92 -11.24
CA LEU A 230 1.35 -7.00 -10.28
C LEU A 230 0.20 -7.88 -10.79
N PHE A 231 0.22 -8.27 -12.07
CA PHE A 231 -0.83 -9.06 -12.69
C PHE A 231 -0.33 -10.47 -13.07
N ASP A 232 0.87 -10.57 -13.62
CA ASP A 232 1.43 -11.84 -14.13
C ASP A 232 2.46 -12.50 -13.20
N GLY A 233 2.93 -11.80 -12.17
CA GLY A 233 3.93 -12.31 -11.22
C GLY A 233 5.36 -12.40 -11.77
N ASN A 234 5.62 -11.94 -12.99
CA ASN A 234 6.95 -11.98 -13.62
C ASN A 234 7.82 -10.80 -13.16
N TRP A 235 8.08 -10.70 -11.85
CA TRP A 235 8.75 -9.56 -11.20
C TRP A 235 10.05 -9.13 -11.90
N GLN A 236 10.99 -10.06 -12.11
CA GLN A 236 12.29 -9.76 -12.72
C GLN A 236 12.17 -9.30 -14.18
N GLN A 237 11.27 -9.90 -14.96
CA GLN A 237 11.03 -9.53 -16.36
C GLN A 237 10.62 -8.06 -16.48
N TRP A 238 9.83 -7.59 -15.52
CA TRP A 238 9.32 -6.22 -15.45
C TRP A 238 10.24 -5.28 -14.65
N GLY A 239 11.45 -5.73 -14.30
CA GLY A 239 12.49 -4.91 -13.70
C GLY A 239 12.35 -4.69 -12.19
N TRP A 240 11.52 -5.47 -11.51
CA TRP A 240 11.53 -5.54 -10.05
C TRP A 240 12.79 -6.28 -9.58
N GLN A 241 13.38 -5.79 -8.49
CA GLN A 241 14.61 -6.33 -7.93
C GLN A 241 14.29 -7.25 -6.76
N ASP A 242 14.55 -8.54 -6.92
CA ASP A 242 14.48 -9.51 -5.83
C ASP A 242 15.71 -9.30 -4.92
N ASN A 243 15.49 -8.83 -3.70
CA ASN A 243 16.53 -8.57 -2.69
C ASN A 243 17.58 -7.52 -3.09
N ARG A 244 17.31 -6.24 -2.78
CA ARG A 244 18.34 -5.19 -2.78
C ARG A 244 19.41 -5.50 -1.71
N TYR A 245 20.44 -6.23 -2.08
CA TYR A 245 21.69 -6.20 -1.32
C TYR A 245 22.44 -4.94 -1.72
N PRO A 246 22.78 -4.04 -0.78
CA PRO A 246 23.66 -2.93 -1.10
C PRO A 246 25.00 -3.51 -1.54
N ILE A 247 25.44 -3.17 -2.76
CA ILE A 247 26.81 -3.46 -3.20
C ILE A 247 27.72 -2.74 -2.20
N LEU A 248 28.50 -3.50 -1.44
CA LEU A 248 29.46 -2.95 -0.50
C LEU A 248 30.41 -2.04 -1.28
N ARG A 249 30.44 -0.75 -0.95
CA ARG A 249 31.41 0.19 -1.53
C ARG A 249 32.81 -0.30 -1.18
N GLY A 250 33.49 -0.95 -2.13
CA GLY A 250 34.84 -1.49 -1.94
C GLY A 250 35.14 -2.81 -2.65
N SER A 251 34.15 -3.52 -3.20
CA SER A 251 34.43 -4.71 -4.02
C SER A 251 34.91 -4.32 -5.43
N ASN A 252 36.12 -3.80 -5.53
CA ASN A 252 36.87 -3.85 -6.78
C ASN A 252 37.10 -5.34 -7.08
N ASN A 253 36.41 -5.89 -8.07
CA ASN A 253 36.88 -7.10 -8.75
C ASN A 253 38.17 -6.71 -9.48
N GLY A 254 39.29 -6.80 -8.75
CA GLY A 254 40.63 -6.83 -9.31
C GLY A 254 40.74 -8.03 -10.24
N THR A 255 40.40 -7.82 -11.51
CA THR A 255 40.91 -8.66 -12.59
C THR A 255 42.30 -8.13 -12.90
N ASP A 256 43.27 -8.57 -12.09
CA ASP A 256 44.66 -8.50 -12.51
C ASP A 256 44.79 -9.34 -13.77
N LYS A 257 45.07 -8.63 -14.87
CA LYS A 257 45.49 -9.22 -16.13
C LYS A 257 46.83 -9.91 -15.89
N ASN A 258 46.86 -11.22 -16.04
CA ASN A 258 48.12 -11.90 -16.35
C ASN A 258 48.64 -11.40 -17.71
N PRO A 259 49.94 -11.11 -17.85
CA PRO A 259 50.61 -11.20 -19.15
C PRO A 259 50.78 -12.66 -19.58
#